data_AF-A0A1V4RB44-F1
#
_entry.id   AF-A0A1V4RB44-F1
#
_cell.length_a   1.000
_cell.length_b   1.000
_cell.length_c   1.000
_cell.angle_alpha   90.00
_cell.angle_beta   90.00
_cell.angle_gamma   90.00
#
_symmetry.space_group_name_H-M   'P 1'
#
loop_
_entity.id
_entity.type
_entity.pdbx_description
1 polymer ?
#
loop_
_entity_poly.entity_id
_entity_poly.type
_entity_poly.pdbx_seq_one_letter_code
_entity_poly.pdbx_strand_id
1 'polypeptide(L)' 'MIKVNNNEMPWEKGLTVEKLLRENNFLIHLSIVKINSILINRRSFATQVINDNDNLTIIHLVAGG' A
#
# COMPACT_ATOMS: atom_id res chain seq x y z
N MET A 1 -7.36 -9.38 8.57
CA MET A 1 -7.78 -8.40 7.56
C MET A 1 -6.86 -7.20 7.59
N ILE A 2 -6.72 -6.48 6.48
CA ILE A 2 -6.02 -5.19 6.42
C ILE A 2 -6.99 -4.09 6.02
N LYS A 3 -6.65 -2.84 6.33
CA LYS A 3 -7.42 -1.67 5.93
C LYS A 3 -6.62 -0.88 4.90
N VAL A 4 -7.19 -0.61 3.74
CA VAL A 4 -6.55 0.14 2.64
C VAL A 4 -7.47 1.29 2.23
N ASN A 5 -7.03 2.53 2.40
CA ASN A 5 -7.83 3.73 2.08
C ASN A 5 -9.25 3.67 2.67
N ASN A 6 -9.33 3.26 3.93
CA ASN A 6 -10.59 3.08 4.68
C ASN A 6 -11.47 1.89 4.25
N ASN A 7 -11.04 1.06 3.29
CA ASN A 7 -11.70 -0.18 2.89
C ASN A 7 -11.03 -1.38 3.57
N GLU A 8 -11.83 -2.36 3.99
CA GLU A 8 -11.32 -3.59 4.58
C GLU A 8 -11.12 -4.65 3.51
N MET A 9 -9.99 -5.34 3.54
CA MET A 9 -9.62 -6.34 2.55
C MET A 9 -9.08 -7.60 3.24
N PRO A 10 -9.31 -8.80 2.67
CA PRO A 10 -8.66 -10.01 3.14
C PRO A 10 -7.14 -9.85 3.00
N TRP A 11 -6.43 -10.19 4.08
CA TRP A 11 -4.98 -10.23 4.09
C TRP A 11 -4.50 -11.67 3.97
N GLU A 12 -3.39 -11.85 3.29
CA GLU A 12 -2.75 -13.14 3.09
C GLU A 12 -1.27 -13.09 3.49
N LYS A 13 -0.78 -14.21 4.01
CA LYS A 13 0.58 -14.29 4.55
C LYS A 13 1.62 -14.04 3.46
N GLY A 14 2.50 -13.07 3.68
CA GLY A 14 3.53 -12.68 2.71
C GLY A 14 3.07 -11.62 1.70
N LEU A 15 1.91 -11.00 1.91
CA LEU A 15 1.48 -9.85 1.12
C LEU A 15 2.46 -8.69 1.31
N THR A 16 3.02 -8.20 0.20
CA THR A 16 3.90 -7.02 0.19
C THR A 16 3.15 -5.81 -0.35
N VAL A 17 3.68 -4.62 -0.07
CA VAL A 17 3.12 -3.36 -0.61
C VAL A 17 3.10 -3.39 -2.14
N GLU A 18 4.15 -3.90 -2.77
CA GLU A 18 4.20 -4.01 -4.23
C GLU A 18 3.11 -4.93 -4.79
N LYS A 19 2.91 -6.10 -4.17
CA LYS A 19 1.87 -7.05 -4.59
C LYS A 19 0.47 -6.44 -4.45
N LEU A 20 0.20 -5.80 -3.31
CA LEU A 20 -1.06 -5.10 -3.06
C LEU A 20 -1.34 -4.01 -4.10
N LEU A 21 -0.34 -3.17 -4.42
CA LEU A 21 -0.48 -2.13 -5.44
C LEU A 21 -0.77 -2.73 -6.81
N ARG A 22 -0.09 -3.81 -7.18
CA ARG A 22 -0.26 -4.50 -8.46
C ARG A 22 -1.66 -5.13 -8.59
N GLU A 23 -2.15 -5.80 -7.55
CA GLU A 23 -3.48 -6.42 -7.54
C GLU A 23 -4.60 -5.40 -7.65
N ASN A 24 -4.40 -4.20 -7.10
CA ASN A 24 -5.35 -3.09 -7.18
C ASN A 24 -5.14 -2.21 -8.43
N ASN A 25 -4.28 -2.61 -9.37
CA ASN A 25 -3.94 -1.84 -10.58
C ASN A 25 -3.47 -0.39 -10.31
N PHE A 26 -2.80 -0.17 -9.18
CA PHE A 26 -2.27 1.12 -8.82
C PHE A 26 -0.94 1.42 -9.53
N LEU A 27 -0.76 2.66 -9.99
CA LEU A 27 0.47 3.12 -10.60
C LEU A 27 1.55 3.33 -9.53
N ILE A 28 2.38 2.32 -9.31
CA ILE A 28 3.45 2.29 -8.29
C ILE A 28 4.31 3.58 -8.30
N HIS A 29 4.61 4.12 -9.48
CA HIS A 29 5.45 5.32 -9.64
C HIS A 29 4.75 6.62 -9.19
N LEU A 30 3.42 6.64 -9.17
CA LEU A 30 2.58 7.76 -8.78
C LEU A 30 1.81 7.47 -7.48
N SER A 31 2.21 6.45 -6.72
CA SER A 31 1.56 6.07 -5.47
C SER A 31 2.47 6.35 -4.28
N ILE A 32 1.97 7.13 -3.33
CA ILE A 32 2.56 7.30 -2.01
C ILE A 32 1.85 6.33 -1.06
N VAL A 33 2.60 5.43 -0.41
CA VAL A 33 2.06 4.45 0.53
C VAL A 33 2.50 4.78 1.95
N LYS A 34 1.54 4.81 2.87
CA LYS A 34 1.77 4.87 4.31
C LYS A 34 1.19 3.63 4.97
N ILE A 35 1.92 3.06 5.94
CA ILE A 35 1.45 1.96 6.79
C ILE A 35 1.45 2.47 8.22
N ASN A 36 0.31 2.40 8.91
CA ASN A 36 0.15 2.88 10.29
C ASN A 36 0.67 4.32 10.48
N SER A 37 0.37 5.20 9.53
CA SER A 37 0.85 6.59 9.46
C SER A 37 2.34 6.80 9.15
N ILE A 38 3.11 5.73 8.95
CA ILE A 38 4.53 5.78 8.58
C ILE A 38 4.66 5.72 7.06
N LEU A 39 5.39 6.69 6.49
CA LEU A 39 5.67 6.74 5.06
C LEU A 39 6.66 5.63 4.68
N ILE A 40 6.27 4.77 3.74
CA ILE A 40 7.13 3.70 3.24
C ILE A 40 7.88 4.18 2.00
N ASN A 41 9.19 3.94 1.96
CA ASN A 41 10.00 4.24 0.80
C ASN A 41 9.64 3.29 -0.36
N ARG A 42 9.47 3.83 -1.57
CA ARG A 42 9.19 3.05 -2.78
C ARG A 42 10.18 1.91 -3.01
N ARG A 43 11.46 2.11 -2.67
CA ARG A 43 12.50 1.06 -2.80
C ARG A 43 12.21 -0.16 -1.92
N SER A 44 11.48 0.02 -0.84
CA SER A 44 11.13 -1.02 0.11
C SER A 44 9.80 -1.70 -0.23
N PHE A 45 9.04 -1.27 -1.25
CA PHE A 45 7.72 -1.84 -1.53
C PHE A 45 7.75 -3.35 -1.81
N ALA A 46 8.80 -3.84 -2.46
CA ALA A 46 8.97 -5.26 -2.76
C ALA A 46 9.32 -6.10 -1.52
N THR A 47 9.97 -5.50 -0.51
CA THR A 47 10.43 -6.19 0.70
C THR A 47 9.57 -5.91 1.93
N GLN A 48 8.74 -4.86 1.89
CA GLN A 48 7.89 -4.45 2.99
C GLN A 48 6.67 -5.38 3.03
N VAL A 49 6.70 -6.28 4.00
CA VAL A 49 5.59 -7.16 4.32
C VAL A 49 4.53 -6.35 5.07
N ILE A 50 3.27 -6.54 4.66
CA ILE A 50 2.10 -6.03 5.35
C ILE A 50 1.69 -7.08 6.39
N ASN A 51 1.39 -6.65 7.60
CA ASN A 51 0.89 -7.52 8.65
C ASN A 51 -0.63 -7.48 8.73
N ASP A 52 -1.19 -8.52 9.34
CA ASP A 52 -2.60 -8.55 9.66
C ASP A 52 -2.95 -7.38 10.61
N ASN A 53 -4.07 -6.71 10.36
CA ASN A 53 -4.53 -5.49 11.03
C ASN A 53 -3.75 -4.20 10.72
N ASP A 54 -2.86 -4.20 9.73
CA ASP A 54 -2.23 -2.96 9.28
C ASP A 54 -3.23 -2.02 8.58
N ASN A 55 -3.04 -0.72 8.83
CA ASN A 55 -3.79 0.33 8.15
C ASN A 55 -2.92 1.05 7.12
N LEU A 56 -3.29 0.89 5.86
CA LEU A 56 -2.61 1.43 4.70
C LEU A 56 -3.36 2.63 4.12
N THR A 57 -2.61 3.67 3.80
CA THR A 57 -3.10 4.82 3.04
C THR A 57 -2.28 4.93 1.76
N ILE A 58 -2.96 4.85 0.62
CA ILE A 58 -2.38 4.96 -0.72
C ILE A 58 -2.91 6.26 -1.32
N ILE A 59 -2.00 7.19 -1.56
CA ILE A 59 -2.32 8.48 -2.17
C ILE A 59 -1.78 8.46 -3.59
N HIS A 60 -2.66 8.68 -4.56
CA HIS A 60 -2.26 8.88 -5.95
C HIS A 60 -1.82 10.31 -6.16
N LEU A 61 -0.59 10.47 -6.65
CA LEU A 61 -0.08 11.73 -7.16
C LEU A 61 -0.74 11.99 -8.50
N VAL A 62 -1.77 12.83 -8.48
CA VAL A 62 -2.30 13.45 -9.67
C VAL A 62 -1.49 14.73 -9.86
N ALA A 63 -0.75 14.83 -10.97
CA ALA A 63 -0.11 16.07 -11.38
C ALA A 63 -1.22 17.04 -11.85
N GLY A 64 -1.89 17.68 -10.89
CA GLY A 64 -2.78 18.80 -11.14
C GLY A 64 -2.01 20.09 -10.95
N GLY A 65 -2.03 20.95 -11.97
CA GLY A 65 -1.60 22.35 -11.88
C GLY A 65 -2.62 23.20 -11.14
#